data_AF-A0A2T4DBK8-F1
#
_entry.id   AF-A0A2T4DBK8-F1
#
_cell.length_a   1.000
_cell.length_b   1.000
_cell.length_c   1.000
_cell.angle_alpha   90.00
_cell.angle_beta   90.00
_cell.angle_gamma   90.00
#
_symmetry.space_group_name_H-M   'P 1'
#
loop_
_entity.id
_entity.type
_entity.pdbx_description
1 polymer ?
#
loop_
_entity_poly.entity_id
_entity_poly.type
_entity_poly.pdbx_seq_one_letter_code
_entity_poly.pdbx_strand_id
1 'polypeptide(L)'
;GSRMGDVGKALMAGKPELARERARYWMDLYTDSYYLELQRTGRPGDEDCLHLSVELAGALGLPVVATNDVHFLEAEDFEAHEARVCIGESRTLDDPRRDRRFSDQQYLRSADEMIELFSDIPEAIENTVEIARRCSVKVRMGEYFLPNNPIPDGMTMDDYFRKVSEEGLEERLAKTLSKDDPEYDAKREAYYKRLYFELDIIIQMGFPGYFLIVMDFIKWAKNNGVPVGPGRGSGAGSLVAYAQLITDLDPLEYDLLFERFLNPERVSMPDFDVDFCMEGRDRVIEYTAQKYGREAVSQIITFGTMAAKAVVRDVARVQGKSYGLADKLSKMIPFEPGMTLEKALEQEPQLVEFLENDEEAQE
;
A
#
# COMPACT_ATOMS: atom_id res chain seq x y z
N GLY A 1 -15.30 -9.83 -17.96
CA GLY A 1 -15.92 -10.62 -19.04
C GLY A 1 -17.41 -10.45 -18.96
N SER A 2 -18.18 -11.52 -19.11
CA SER A 2 -19.66 -11.50 -19.08
C SER A 2 -20.24 -10.44 -20.04
N ARG A 3 -21.43 -9.90 -19.76
CA ARG A 3 -22.14 -8.90 -20.57
C ARG A 3 -21.38 -7.60 -20.82
N MET A 4 -20.39 -7.28 -19.97
CA MET A 4 -19.58 -6.06 -20.09
C MET A 4 -18.33 -6.25 -20.97
N GLY A 5 -17.93 -7.51 -21.21
CA GLY A 5 -16.86 -7.87 -22.14
C GLY A 5 -17.22 -7.58 -23.59
N ASP A 6 -16.22 -7.53 -24.46
CA ASP A 6 -16.42 -7.29 -25.89
C ASP A 6 -17.23 -8.40 -26.58
N VAL A 7 -17.02 -9.67 -26.21
CA VAL A 7 -17.80 -10.82 -26.68
C VAL A 7 -19.24 -10.73 -26.16
N GLY A 8 -19.44 -10.56 -24.85
CA GLY A 8 -20.78 -10.44 -24.25
C GLY A 8 -21.58 -9.26 -24.79
N LYS A 9 -20.95 -8.09 -25.02
CA LYS A 9 -21.59 -6.95 -25.68
C LYS A 9 -22.04 -7.27 -27.11
N ALA A 10 -21.27 -8.04 -27.86
CA ALA A 10 -21.66 -8.45 -29.22
C ALA A 10 -22.84 -9.44 -29.20
N LEU A 11 -22.83 -10.38 -28.26
CA LEU A 11 -23.94 -11.32 -28.03
C LEU A 11 -25.23 -10.57 -27.67
N MET A 12 -25.18 -9.70 -26.67
CA MET A 12 -26.33 -8.90 -26.23
C MET A 12 -26.84 -7.90 -27.28
N ALA A 13 -25.99 -7.51 -28.24
CA ALA A 13 -26.37 -6.68 -29.38
C ALA A 13 -26.95 -7.49 -30.57
N GLY A 14 -27.13 -8.81 -30.44
CA GLY A 14 -27.64 -9.68 -31.50
C GLY A 14 -26.65 -9.87 -32.66
N LYS A 15 -25.34 -9.80 -32.40
CA LYS A 15 -24.27 -9.91 -33.42
C LYS A 15 -23.39 -11.16 -33.19
N PRO A 16 -23.91 -12.38 -33.43
CA PRO A 16 -23.21 -13.63 -33.10
C PRO A 16 -21.91 -13.84 -33.89
N GLU A 17 -21.85 -13.44 -35.17
CA GLU A 17 -20.62 -13.56 -35.96
C GLU A 17 -19.49 -12.67 -35.42
N LEU A 18 -19.83 -11.45 -34.98
CA LEU A 18 -18.86 -10.56 -34.34
C LEU A 18 -18.38 -11.11 -33.00
N ALA A 19 -19.29 -11.72 -32.21
CA ALA A 19 -18.92 -12.38 -30.97
C ALA A 19 -17.95 -13.55 -31.22
N ARG A 20 -18.22 -14.35 -32.26
CA ARG A 20 -17.35 -15.46 -32.69
C ARG A 20 -15.97 -14.98 -33.14
N GLU A 21 -15.90 -13.92 -33.93
CA GLU A 21 -14.64 -13.31 -34.36
C GLU A 21 -13.80 -12.86 -33.15
N ARG A 22 -14.42 -12.15 -32.21
CA ARG A 22 -13.74 -11.67 -30.99
C ARG A 22 -13.29 -12.81 -30.08
N ALA A 23 -14.14 -13.81 -29.89
CA ALA A 23 -13.77 -14.98 -29.09
C ALA A 23 -12.59 -15.73 -29.71
N ARG A 24 -12.56 -15.92 -31.04
CA ARG A 24 -11.42 -16.53 -31.75
C ARG A 24 -10.14 -15.71 -31.60
N TYR A 25 -10.23 -14.39 -31.69
CA TYR A 25 -9.06 -13.53 -31.45
C TYR A 25 -8.43 -13.78 -30.07
N TRP A 26 -9.25 -13.89 -29.01
CA TRP A 26 -8.73 -14.17 -27.67
C TRP A 26 -8.25 -15.61 -27.50
N MET A 27 -8.89 -16.59 -28.14
CA MET A 27 -8.43 -17.97 -28.18
C MET A 27 -7.03 -18.11 -28.79
N ASP A 28 -6.80 -17.41 -29.90
CA ASP A 28 -5.52 -17.44 -30.62
C ASP A 28 -4.42 -16.75 -29.79
N LEU A 29 -4.76 -15.70 -29.03
CA LEU A 29 -3.82 -14.97 -28.20
C LEU A 29 -3.50 -15.68 -26.87
N TYR A 30 -4.49 -16.34 -26.27
CA TYR A 30 -4.42 -16.97 -24.95
C TYR A 30 -4.86 -18.43 -25.00
N THR A 31 -4.13 -19.24 -25.79
CA THR A 31 -4.40 -20.67 -25.94
C THR A 31 -4.48 -21.36 -24.57
N ASP A 32 -5.52 -22.17 -24.36
CA ASP A 32 -5.84 -22.89 -23.11
C ASP A 32 -5.98 -22.01 -21.84
N SER A 33 -6.05 -20.69 -22.01
CA SER A 33 -6.06 -19.69 -20.93
C SER A 33 -7.17 -18.64 -21.11
N TYR A 34 -8.11 -18.87 -22.02
CA TYR A 34 -9.26 -18.00 -22.25
C TYR A 34 -10.56 -18.75 -21.93
N TYR A 35 -11.39 -18.13 -21.09
CA TYR A 35 -12.64 -18.68 -20.58
C TYR A 35 -13.77 -17.68 -20.82
N LEU A 36 -14.97 -18.18 -21.14
CA LEU A 36 -16.18 -17.35 -21.13
C LEU A 36 -16.73 -17.28 -19.71
N GLU A 37 -16.68 -16.07 -19.14
CA GLU A 37 -17.20 -15.78 -17.81
C GLU A 37 -18.74 -15.76 -17.79
N LEU A 38 -19.33 -16.56 -16.91
CA LEU A 38 -20.76 -16.65 -16.64
C LEU A 38 -21.08 -16.07 -15.27
N GLN A 39 -22.13 -15.25 -15.17
CA GLN A 39 -22.55 -14.57 -13.95
C GLN A 39 -24.06 -14.72 -13.75
N ARG A 40 -24.48 -14.94 -12.50
CA ARG A 40 -25.89 -14.97 -12.08
C ARG A 40 -26.10 -14.06 -10.88
N THR A 41 -26.02 -12.76 -11.14
CA THR A 41 -26.16 -11.72 -10.09
C THR A 41 -27.55 -11.08 -10.09
N GLY A 42 -28.51 -11.64 -10.82
CA GLY A 42 -29.87 -11.08 -10.89
C GLY A 42 -29.96 -9.71 -11.60
N ARG A 43 -28.89 -9.25 -12.25
CA ARG A 43 -28.93 -8.00 -13.02
C ARG A 43 -29.62 -8.22 -14.37
N PRO A 44 -30.26 -7.18 -14.92
CA PRO A 44 -30.90 -7.28 -16.24
C PRO A 44 -29.92 -7.76 -17.32
N GLY A 45 -30.30 -8.83 -18.02
CA GLY A 45 -29.54 -9.43 -19.12
C GLY A 45 -28.41 -10.38 -18.71
N ASP A 46 -28.21 -10.66 -17.41
CA ASP A 46 -27.21 -11.65 -16.97
C ASP A 46 -27.52 -13.05 -17.54
N GLU A 47 -28.76 -13.53 -17.38
CA GLU A 47 -29.16 -14.88 -17.83
C GLU A 47 -29.18 -14.99 -19.37
N ASP A 48 -29.63 -13.95 -20.07
CA ASP A 48 -29.59 -13.89 -21.54
C ASP A 48 -28.14 -14.00 -22.05
N CYS A 49 -27.22 -13.24 -21.44
CA CYS A 49 -25.80 -13.28 -21.79
C CYS A 49 -25.18 -14.64 -21.47
N LEU A 50 -25.58 -15.27 -20.36
CA LEU A 50 -25.11 -16.60 -19.95
C LEU A 50 -25.49 -17.64 -21.00
N HIS A 51 -26.76 -17.72 -21.40
CA HIS A 51 -27.21 -18.68 -22.41
C HIS A 51 -26.49 -18.50 -23.75
N LEU A 52 -26.35 -17.26 -24.22
CA LEU A 52 -25.62 -16.95 -25.45
C LEU A 52 -24.12 -17.29 -25.34
N SER A 53 -23.53 -17.13 -24.16
CA SER A 53 -22.13 -17.47 -23.91
C SER A 53 -21.91 -18.98 -23.89
N VAL A 54 -22.83 -19.76 -23.32
CA VAL A 54 -22.79 -21.23 -23.34
C VAL A 54 -22.94 -21.78 -24.77
N GLU A 55 -23.84 -21.21 -25.56
CA GLU A 55 -23.98 -21.58 -26.98
C GLU A 55 -22.67 -21.31 -27.76
N LEU A 56 -22.08 -20.11 -27.56
CA LEU A 56 -20.81 -19.76 -28.17
C LEU A 56 -19.68 -20.67 -27.70
N ALA A 57 -19.67 -21.03 -26.40
CA ALA A 57 -18.71 -21.94 -25.81
C ALA A 57 -18.72 -23.30 -26.50
N GLY A 58 -19.91 -23.89 -26.63
CA GLY A 58 -20.11 -25.16 -27.32
C GLY A 58 -19.72 -25.11 -28.81
N ALA A 59 -20.01 -24.00 -29.49
CA ALA A 59 -19.68 -23.82 -30.90
C ALA A 59 -18.17 -23.68 -31.19
N LEU A 60 -17.40 -23.17 -30.22
CA LEU A 60 -15.97 -22.93 -30.35
C LEU A 60 -15.10 -23.93 -29.57
N GLY A 61 -15.70 -24.79 -28.73
CA GLY A 61 -14.97 -25.64 -27.81
C GLY A 61 -14.26 -24.85 -26.71
N LEU A 62 -14.84 -23.73 -26.28
CA LEU A 62 -14.28 -22.87 -25.24
C LEU A 62 -14.73 -23.33 -23.86
N PRO A 63 -13.86 -23.27 -22.83
CA PRO A 63 -14.28 -23.49 -21.47
C PRO A 63 -15.08 -22.28 -20.93
N VAL A 64 -16.00 -22.55 -20.01
CA VAL A 64 -16.74 -21.53 -19.27
C VAL A 64 -16.29 -21.47 -17.81
N VAL A 65 -16.47 -20.34 -17.14
CA VAL A 65 -16.15 -20.19 -15.72
C VAL A 65 -17.18 -19.33 -15.02
N ALA A 66 -17.65 -19.77 -13.86
CA ALA A 66 -18.60 -19.03 -13.04
C ALA A 66 -17.89 -18.00 -12.15
N THR A 67 -18.44 -16.79 -12.07
CA THR A 67 -18.03 -15.76 -11.10
C THR A 67 -19.27 -15.08 -10.52
N ASN A 68 -19.14 -14.46 -9.34
CA ASN A 68 -20.24 -13.72 -8.71
C ASN A 68 -20.07 -12.19 -8.77
N ASP A 69 -19.05 -11.69 -9.49
CA ASP A 69 -18.75 -10.25 -9.61
C ASP A 69 -18.79 -9.53 -8.24
N VAL A 70 -18.09 -10.07 -7.24
CA VAL A 70 -18.23 -9.69 -5.83
C VAL A 70 -17.76 -8.25 -5.58
N HIS A 71 -18.58 -7.47 -4.87
CA HIS A 71 -18.29 -6.07 -4.50
C HIS A 71 -18.39 -5.79 -2.99
N PHE A 72 -19.02 -6.68 -2.24
CA PHE A 72 -19.23 -6.58 -0.79
C PHE A 72 -19.23 -7.98 -0.16
N LEU A 73 -19.14 -8.06 1.17
CA LEU A 73 -18.92 -9.35 1.85
C LEU A 73 -20.22 -10.10 2.06
N GLU A 74 -21.19 -9.48 2.73
CA GLU A 74 -22.49 -10.08 3.07
C GLU A 74 -23.62 -9.44 2.26
N ALA A 75 -24.74 -10.14 2.08
CA ALA A 75 -25.86 -9.62 1.28
C ALA A 75 -26.43 -8.30 1.83
N GLU A 76 -26.41 -8.14 3.17
CA GLU A 76 -26.89 -6.96 3.87
C GLU A 76 -26.03 -5.71 3.62
N ASP A 77 -24.79 -5.87 3.14
CA ASP A 77 -23.87 -4.77 2.84
C ASP A 77 -24.24 -4.01 1.54
N PHE A 78 -25.25 -4.48 0.79
CA PHE A 78 -25.63 -3.87 -0.50
C PHE A 78 -25.96 -2.38 -0.39
N GLU A 79 -26.75 -1.97 0.59
CA GLU A 79 -27.12 -0.56 0.79
C GLU A 79 -25.91 0.30 1.16
N ALA A 80 -24.99 -0.25 1.98
CA ALA A 80 -23.74 0.42 2.32
C ALA A 80 -22.83 0.57 1.09
N HIS A 81 -22.78 -0.44 0.22
CA HIS A 81 -22.07 -0.39 -1.04
C HIS A 81 -22.68 0.65 -2.00
N GLU A 82 -24.01 0.70 -2.13
CA GLU A 82 -24.70 1.70 -2.94
C GLU A 82 -24.43 3.13 -2.46
N ALA A 83 -24.44 3.35 -1.14
CA ALA A 83 -24.04 4.63 -0.54
C ALA A 83 -22.59 4.97 -0.88
N ARG A 84 -21.66 4.01 -0.74
CA ARG A 84 -20.24 4.20 -1.10
C ARG A 84 -20.05 4.57 -2.57
N VAL A 85 -20.79 3.93 -3.48
CA VAL A 85 -20.76 4.25 -4.92
C VAL A 85 -21.27 5.68 -5.15
N CYS A 86 -22.39 6.04 -4.55
CA CYS A 86 -22.97 7.39 -4.67
C CYS A 86 -22.04 8.47 -4.10
N ILE A 87 -21.29 8.18 -3.03
CA ILE A 87 -20.27 9.08 -2.49
C ILE A 87 -19.21 9.35 -3.56
N GLY A 88 -18.66 8.29 -4.18
CA GLY A 88 -17.65 8.39 -5.22
C GLY A 88 -18.13 9.09 -6.49
N GLU A 89 -19.39 8.91 -6.87
CA GLU A 89 -19.99 9.53 -8.05
C GLU A 89 -20.58 10.92 -7.80
N SER A 90 -20.53 11.41 -6.56
CA SER A 90 -21.15 12.69 -6.16
C SER A 90 -22.65 12.76 -6.50
N ARG A 91 -23.38 11.65 -6.29
CA ARG A 91 -24.83 11.55 -6.47
C ARG A 91 -25.53 11.19 -5.15
N THR A 92 -26.85 11.36 -5.10
CA THR A 92 -27.69 10.90 -3.99
C THR A 92 -28.34 9.56 -4.32
N LEU A 93 -28.73 8.80 -3.29
CA LEU A 93 -29.37 7.49 -3.41
C LEU A 93 -30.76 7.57 -4.07
N ASP A 94 -31.42 8.73 -3.99
CA ASP A 94 -32.73 8.99 -4.57
C ASP A 94 -32.67 9.57 -6.00
N ASP A 95 -31.48 9.93 -6.53
CA ASP A 95 -31.36 10.50 -7.89
C ASP A 95 -31.86 9.48 -8.94
N PRO A 96 -32.97 9.75 -9.66
CA PRO A 96 -33.52 8.81 -10.62
C PRO A 96 -32.62 8.62 -11.85
N ARG A 97 -31.61 9.47 -12.03
CA ARG A 97 -30.62 9.37 -13.12
C ARG A 97 -29.38 8.57 -12.72
N ARG A 98 -29.30 8.07 -11.47
CA ARG A 98 -28.17 7.26 -11.03
C ARG A 98 -28.19 5.91 -11.76
N ASP A 99 -27.02 5.48 -12.18
CA ASP A 99 -26.86 4.18 -12.84
C ASP A 99 -26.79 3.07 -11.78
N ARG A 100 -27.84 2.26 -11.68
CA ARG A 100 -27.92 1.13 -10.75
C ARG A 100 -27.25 -0.09 -11.37
N ARG A 101 -25.92 -0.08 -11.34
CA ARG A 101 -25.07 -1.12 -11.96
C ARG A 101 -24.96 -2.39 -11.13
N PHE A 102 -25.28 -2.30 -9.84
CA PHE A 102 -25.10 -3.36 -8.86
C PHE A 102 -26.43 -3.98 -8.46
N SER A 103 -26.36 -5.21 -7.96
CA SER A 103 -27.45 -5.91 -7.31
C SER A 103 -27.02 -6.39 -5.92
N ASP A 104 -28.00 -6.70 -5.08
CA ASP A 104 -27.84 -7.29 -3.75
C ASP A 104 -27.22 -8.70 -3.77
N GLN A 105 -27.12 -9.33 -4.94
CA GLN A 105 -26.55 -10.66 -5.12
C GLN A 105 -25.03 -10.68 -5.35
N GLN A 106 -24.36 -9.52 -5.37
CA GLN A 106 -22.91 -9.38 -5.58
C GLN A 106 -22.08 -9.46 -4.29
N TYR A 107 -22.56 -10.22 -3.30
CA TYR A 107 -21.85 -10.54 -2.07
C TYR A 107 -20.91 -11.75 -2.25
N LEU A 108 -20.07 -12.03 -1.27
CA LEU A 108 -19.19 -13.19 -1.27
C LEU A 108 -19.97 -14.46 -0.90
N ARG A 109 -20.66 -15.03 -1.91
CA ARG A 109 -21.38 -16.30 -1.74
C ARG A 109 -20.49 -17.43 -1.23
N SER A 110 -21.11 -18.29 -0.43
CA SER A 110 -20.55 -19.58 -0.05
C SER A 110 -20.39 -20.51 -1.25
N ALA A 111 -19.56 -21.54 -1.09
CA ALA A 111 -19.38 -22.56 -2.12
C ALA A 111 -20.69 -23.28 -2.45
N ASP A 112 -21.50 -23.61 -1.44
CA ASP A 112 -22.77 -24.34 -1.61
C ASP A 112 -23.78 -23.51 -2.41
N GLU A 113 -23.91 -22.21 -2.11
CA GLU A 113 -24.77 -21.30 -2.89
C GLU A 113 -24.33 -21.22 -4.35
N MET A 114 -23.02 -21.16 -4.62
CA MET A 114 -22.51 -21.11 -6.00
C MET A 114 -22.70 -22.44 -6.74
N ILE A 115 -22.54 -23.58 -6.06
CA ILE A 115 -22.78 -24.91 -6.64
C ILE A 115 -24.26 -25.10 -6.96
N GLU A 116 -25.16 -24.72 -6.06
CA GLU A 116 -26.60 -24.79 -6.31
C GLU A 116 -26.99 -23.87 -7.47
N LEU A 117 -26.48 -22.62 -7.46
CA LEU A 117 -26.74 -21.62 -8.48
C LEU A 117 -26.32 -22.06 -9.88
N PHE A 118 -25.23 -22.81 -10.02
CA PHE A 118 -24.69 -23.29 -11.30
C PHE A 118 -24.83 -24.82 -11.47
N SER A 119 -25.80 -25.44 -10.80
CA SER A 119 -26.01 -26.89 -10.84
C SER A 119 -26.34 -27.44 -12.24
N ASP A 120 -26.84 -26.58 -13.14
CA ASP A 120 -27.06 -26.86 -14.56
C ASP A 120 -25.79 -26.78 -15.42
N ILE A 121 -24.71 -26.14 -14.93
CA ILE A 121 -23.42 -26.00 -15.62
C ILE A 121 -22.27 -26.30 -14.65
N PRO A 122 -22.09 -27.56 -14.19
CA PRO A 122 -21.09 -27.90 -13.18
C PRO A 122 -19.65 -27.54 -13.60
N GLU A 123 -19.34 -27.66 -14.89
CA GLU A 123 -18.03 -27.32 -15.46
C GLU A 123 -17.62 -25.86 -15.20
N ALA A 124 -18.59 -24.94 -15.09
CA ALA A 124 -18.31 -23.53 -14.80
C ALA A 124 -17.73 -23.35 -13.40
N ILE A 125 -18.18 -24.17 -12.43
CA ILE A 125 -17.66 -24.20 -11.06
C ILE A 125 -16.34 -24.96 -11.00
N GLU A 126 -16.25 -26.14 -11.63
CA GLU A 126 -15.02 -26.94 -11.65
C GLU A 126 -13.82 -26.16 -12.22
N ASN A 127 -14.06 -25.38 -13.28
CA ASN A 127 -13.03 -24.54 -13.89
C ASN A 127 -12.51 -23.44 -12.94
N THR A 128 -13.30 -22.96 -11.98
CA THR A 128 -12.80 -22.00 -10.97
C THR A 128 -11.66 -22.59 -10.15
N VAL A 129 -11.79 -23.86 -9.75
CA VAL A 129 -10.79 -24.59 -8.96
C VAL A 129 -9.56 -24.91 -9.82
N GLU A 130 -9.76 -25.30 -11.07
CA GLU A 130 -8.67 -25.56 -12.00
C GLU A 130 -7.84 -24.31 -12.29
N ILE A 131 -8.50 -23.16 -12.53
CA ILE A 131 -7.82 -21.87 -12.69
C ILE A 131 -7.05 -21.52 -11.41
N ALA A 132 -7.68 -21.64 -10.24
CA ALA A 132 -7.04 -21.35 -8.96
C ALA A 132 -5.78 -22.20 -8.73
N ARG A 133 -5.79 -23.48 -9.13
CA ARG A 133 -4.61 -24.36 -9.06
C ARG A 133 -3.48 -23.94 -9.99
N ARG A 134 -3.80 -23.42 -11.18
CA ARG A 134 -2.81 -22.93 -12.16
C ARG A 134 -2.20 -21.59 -11.76
N CYS A 135 -2.92 -20.78 -11.00
CA CYS A 135 -2.46 -19.46 -10.56
C CYS A 135 -1.53 -19.57 -9.33
N SER A 136 -0.21 -19.50 -9.58
CA SER A 136 0.80 -19.45 -8.51
C SER A 136 1.74 -18.26 -8.72
N VAL A 137 1.52 -17.18 -7.97
CA VAL A 137 2.36 -15.98 -8.00
C VAL A 137 3.14 -15.87 -6.69
N LYS A 138 4.47 -15.86 -6.77
CA LYS A 138 5.33 -15.67 -5.60
C LYS A 138 5.69 -14.21 -5.45
N VAL A 139 5.13 -13.56 -4.44
CA VAL A 139 5.55 -12.22 -4.00
C VAL A 139 6.50 -12.38 -2.83
N ARG A 140 7.79 -12.05 -3.03
CA ARG A 140 8.81 -12.13 -1.98
C ARG A 140 8.60 -10.98 -0.99
N MET A 141 8.33 -11.31 0.26
CA MET A 141 8.14 -10.38 1.36
C MET A 141 9.23 -10.60 2.40
N GLY A 142 9.65 -9.54 3.11
CA GLY A 142 10.66 -9.63 4.18
C GLY A 142 12.11 -9.77 3.68
N GLU A 143 12.35 -9.75 2.37
CA GLU A 143 13.67 -9.63 1.76
C GLU A 143 13.85 -8.24 1.15
N TYR A 144 15.07 -7.70 1.24
CA TYR A 144 15.40 -6.37 0.72
C TYR A 144 16.12 -6.47 -0.62
N PHE A 145 15.73 -5.59 -1.54
CA PHE A 145 16.35 -5.43 -2.85
C PHE A 145 17.00 -4.05 -2.92
N LEU A 146 18.20 -3.94 -2.35
CA LEU A 146 18.94 -2.68 -2.31
C LEU A 146 19.56 -2.38 -3.68
N PRO A 147 19.55 -1.12 -4.15
CA PRO A 147 20.24 -0.75 -5.37
C PRO A 147 21.76 -0.85 -5.19
N ASN A 148 22.47 -1.05 -6.30
CA ASN A 148 23.93 -1.06 -6.27
C ASN A 148 24.45 0.35 -5.99
N ASN A 149 25.28 0.49 -4.96
CA ASN A 149 25.99 1.73 -4.70
C ASN A 149 27.32 1.72 -5.48
N PRO A 150 27.69 2.78 -6.23
CA PRO A 150 28.99 2.85 -6.88
C PRO A 150 30.10 2.84 -5.82
N ILE A 151 30.98 1.84 -5.90
CA ILE A 151 32.18 1.71 -5.06
C ILE A 151 33.44 1.87 -5.93
N PRO A 152 34.56 2.38 -5.37
CA PRO A 152 35.82 2.48 -6.10
C PRO A 152 36.31 1.13 -6.62
N ASP A 153 36.94 1.13 -7.80
CA ASP A 153 37.51 -0.08 -8.39
C ASP A 153 38.54 -0.73 -7.45
N GLY A 154 38.42 -2.06 -7.28
CA GLY A 154 39.33 -2.84 -6.44
C GLY A 154 38.97 -2.91 -4.94
N MET A 155 37.84 -2.33 -4.52
CA MET A 155 37.30 -2.47 -3.15
C MET A 155 36.05 -3.33 -3.13
N THR A 156 35.80 -4.03 -2.02
CA THR A 156 34.47 -4.59 -1.73
C THR A 156 33.55 -3.52 -1.11
N MET A 157 32.24 -3.78 -1.10
CA MET A 157 31.29 -2.90 -0.43
C MET A 157 31.60 -2.74 1.07
N ASP A 158 32.02 -3.84 1.71
CA ASP A 158 32.38 -3.87 3.12
C ASP A 158 33.65 -3.05 3.38
N ASP A 159 34.68 -3.18 2.54
CA ASP A 159 35.92 -2.40 2.64
C ASP A 159 35.63 -0.90 2.47
N TYR A 160 34.82 -0.55 1.47
CA TYR A 160 34.44 0.83 1.23
C TYR A 160 33.61 1.39 2.39
N PHE A 161 32.69 0.60 2.93
CA PHE A 161 31.86 0.97 4.07
C PHE A 161 32.68 1.22 5.35
N ARG A 162 33.66 0.36 5.66
CA ARG A 162 34.61 0.58 6.77
C ARG A 162 35.40 1.86 6.57
N LYS A 163 36.03 2.01 5.40
CA LYS A 163 36.86 3.17 5.07
C LYS A 163 36.12 4.49 5.25
N VAL A 164 34.92 4.62 4.65
CA VAL A 164 34.13 5.86 4.74
C VAL A 164 33.66 6.15 6.17
N SER A 165 33.41 5.11 6.97
CA SER A 165 33.02 5.27 8.36
C SER A 165 34.18 5.71 9.26
N GLU A 166 35.38 5.18 9.03
CA GLU A 166 36.60 5.59 9.72
C GLU A 166 36.98 7.05 9.38
N GLU A 167 36.97 7.40 8.09
CA GLU A 167 37.22 8.77 7.63
C GLU A 167 36.20 9.75 8.22
N GLY A 168 34.92 9.38 8.21
CA GLY A 168 33.85 10.20 8.80
C GLY A 168 33.96 10.36 10.32
N LEU A 169 34.39 9.30 11.03
CA LEU A 169 34.64 9.40 12.48
C LEU A 169 35.78 10.36 12.78
N GLU A 170 36.89 10.30 12.04
CA GLU A 170 38.01 11.24 12.21
C GLU A 170 37.58 12.70 12.02
N GLU A 171 36.75 12.97 11.01
CA GLU A 171 36.19 14.32 10.78
C GLU A 171 35.30 14.80 11.95
N ARG A 172 34.52 13.90 12.56
CA ARG A 172 33.70 14.20 13.74
C ARG A 172 34.58 14.45 14.97
N LEU A 173 35.51 13.54 15.27
CA LEU A 173 36.39 13.64 16.44
C LEU A 173 37.27 14.88 16.40
N ALA A 174 37.71 15.33 15.22
CA ALA A 174 38.46 16.57 15.06
C ALA A 174 37.67 17.82 15.50
N LYS A 175 36.33 17.75 15.55
CA LYS A 175 35.45 18.85 15.99
C LYS A 175 34.96 18.66 17.43
N THR A 176 34.76 17.42 17.85
CA THR A 176 34.17 17.09 19.17
C THR A 176 35.22 16.97 20.27
N LEU A 177 36.40 16.41 19.99
CA LEU A 177 37.46 16.19 20.98
C LEU A 177 38.59 17.21 20.80
N SER A 178 38.99 17.84 21.90
CA SER A 178 40.21 18.65 21.93
C SER A 178 41.44 17.75 22.02
N LYS A 179 42.44 17.97 21.16
CA LYS A 179 43.73 17.25 21.23
C LYS A 179 44.54 17.58 22.49
N ASP A 180 44.21 18.68 23.15
CA ASP A 180 44.84 19.10 24.41
C ASP A 180 44.19 18.43 25.64
N ASP A 181 43.14 17.63 25.45
CA ASP A 181 42.51 16.85 26.51
C ASP A 181 43.44 15.71 26.96
N PRO A 182 43.82 15.62 28.24
CA PRO A 182 44.63 14.51 28.77
C PRO A 182 44.03 13.13 28.55
N GLU A 183 42.71 13.03 28.35
CA GLU A 183 41.98 11.79 28.08
C GLU A 183 41.70 11.56 26.59
N TYR A 184 42.26 12.37 25.69
CA TYR A 184 42.01 12.30 24.25
C TYR A 184 42.17 10.88 23.69
N ASP A 185 43.28 10.21 23.99
CA ASP A 185 43.57 8.87 23.48
C ASP A 185 42.56 7.83 24.00
N ALA A 186 42.20 7.90 25.29
CA ALA A 186 41.23 6.99 25.89
C ALA A 186 39.81 7.20 25.34
N LYS A 187 39.40 8.47 25.13
CA LYS A 187 38.12 8.80 24.50
C LYS A 187 38.10 8.32 23.06
N ARG A 188 39.14 8.62 22.28
CA ARG A 188 39.28 8.17 20.89
C ARG A 188 39.20 6.65 20.77
N GLU A 189 39.85 5.91 21.66
CA GLU A 189 39.78 4.43 21.69
C GLU A 189 38.34 3.94 21.91
N ALA A 190 37.58 4.57 22.80
CA ALA A 190 36.17 4.22 23.05
C ALA A 190 35.30 4.38 21.79
N TYR A 191 35.48 5.47 21.02
CA TYR A 191 34.78 5.67 19.75
C TYR A 191 35.14 4.60 18.72
N TYR A 192 36.43 4.31 18.53
CA TYR A 192 36.85 3.28 17.57
C TYR A 192 36.35 1.89 17.95
N LYS A 193 36.35 1.57 19.25
CA LYS A 193 35.80 0.30 19.76
C LYS A 193 34.31 0.16 19.43
N ARG A 194 33.52 1.22 19.65
CA ARG A 194 32.10 1.23 19.29
C ARG A 194 31.91 1.17 17.78
N LEU A 195 32.72 1.90 17.00
CA LEU A 195 32.64 1.92 15.54
C LEU A 195 32.84 0.52 14.96
N TYR A 196 33.91 -0.18 15.34
CA TYR A 196 34.19 -1.52 14.81
C TYR A 196 33.13 -2.55 15.21
N PHE A 197 32.62 -2.48 16.45
CA PHE A 197 31.51 -3.32 16.88
C PHE A 197 30.26 -3.13 16.00
N GLU A 198 29.87 -1.89 15.74
CA GLU A 198 28.72 -1.60 14.87
C GLU A 198 28.97 -2.02 13.42
N LEU A 199 30.16 -1.72 12.87
CA LEU A 199 30.54 -2.08 11.49
C LEU A 199 30.45 -3.59 11.27
N ASP A 200 30.98 -4.38 12.21
CA ASP A 200 30.96 -5.84 12.12
C ASP A 200 29.53 -6.39 12.10
N ILE A 201 28.65 -5.86 12.96
CA ILE A 201 27.24 -6.25 13.00
C ILE A 201 26.51 -5.86 11.69
N ILE A 202 26.70 -4.63 11.20
CA ILE A 202 26.03 -4.14 10.00
C ILE A 202 26.44 -4.97 8.77
N ILE A 203 27.72 -5.29 8.66
CA ILE A 203 28.27 -6.14 7.58
C ILE A 203 27.71 -7.55 7.71
N GLN A 204 27.74 -8.15 8.90
CA GLN A 204 27.20 -9.49 9.14
C GLN A 204 25.71 -9.60 8.77
N MET A 205 24.94 -8.53 9.01
CA MET A 205 23.50 -8.48 8.70
C MET A 205 23.20 -8.09 7.25
N GLY A 206 24.21 -7.74 6.45
CA GLY A 206 24.04 -7.44 5.03
C GLY A 206 23.45 -6.05 4.74
N PHE A 207 23.62 -5.08 5.64
CA PHE A 207 23.14 -3.71 5.47
C PHE A 207 24.18 -2.62 5.09
N PRO A 208 25.45 -2.89 4.70
CA PRO A 208 26.39 -1.81 4.39
C PRO A 208 25.90 -0.96 3.20
N GLY A 209 25.29 -1.59 2.18
CA GLY A 209 24.73 -0.88 1.04
C GLY A 209 23.63 0.11 1.43
N TYR A 210 22.76 -0.26 2.38
CA TYR A 210 21.69 0.62 2.86
C TYR A 210 22.26 1.88 3.51
N PHE A 211 23.23 1.73 4.42
CA PHE A 211 23.88 2.89 5.05
C PHE A 211 24.58 3.77 4.02
N LEU A 212 25.29 3.19 3.05
CA LEU A 212 25.97 3.94 2.01
C LEU A 212 24.98 4.76 1.15
N ILE A 213 23.83 4.19 0.80
CA ILE A 213 22.77 4.89 0.06
C ILE A 213 22.22 6.04 0.88
N VAL A 214 21.90 5.80 2.16
CA VAL A 214 21.33 6.81 3.07
C VAL A 214 22.31 7.96 3.31
N MET A 215 23.56 7.63 3.61
CA MET A 215 24.66 8.58 3.72
C MET A 215 24.75 9.46 2.48
N ASP A 216 24.69 8.86 1.29
CA ASP A 216 24.95 9.55 0.04
C ASP A 216 23.94 10.67 -0.23
N PHE A 217 22.65 10.37 -0.17
CA PHE A 217 21.65 11.40 -0.45
C PHE A 217 21.56 12.44 0.69
N ILE A 218 21.86 12.07 1.94
CA ILE A 218 21.93 13.04 3.06
C ILE A 218 23.13 13.98 2.87
N LYS A 219 24.32 13.45 2.56
CA LYS A 219 25.50 14.27 2.27
C LYS A 219 25.25 15.18 1.08
N TRP A 220 24.63 14.67 0.02
CA TRP A 220 24.24 15.49 -1.12
C TRP A 220 23.27 16.60 -0.72
N ALA A 221 22.23 16.30 0.05
CA ALA A 221 21.25 17.27 0.51
C ALA A 221 21.91 18.39 1.32
N LYS A 222 22.74 18.05 2.33
CA LYS A 222 23.50 19.00 3.15
C LYS A 222 24.40 19.91 2.29
N ASN A 223 25.12 19.34 1.32
CA ASN A 223 26.03 20.08 0.43
C ASN A 223 25.30 20.98 -0.59
N ASN A 224 24.02 20.71 -0.87
CA ASN A 224 23.22 21.43 -1.86
C ASN A 224 22.17 22.35 -1.22
N GLY A 225 22.30 22.62 0.08
CA GLY A 225 21.44 23.55 0.81
C GLY A 225 20.02 23.02 1.02
N VAL A 226 19.82 21.70 1.03
CA VAL A 226 18.55 21.07 1.42
C VAL A 226 18.63 20.71 2.90
N PRO A 227 17.85 21.36 3.78
CA PRO A 227 17.83 21.02 5.20
C PRO A 227 17.34 19.58 5.40
N VAL A 228 18.12 18.82 6.18
CA VAL A 228 17.79 17.46 6.62
C VAL A 228 17.51 17.53 8.12
N GLY A 229 16.50 16.81 8.59
CA GLY A 229 16.26 16.66 10.03
C GLY A 229 17.48 16.08 10.76
N PRO A 230 17.61 16.27 12.09
CA PRO A 230 18.77 15.81 12.87
C PRO A 230 18.93 14.28 12.97
N GLY A 231 18.06 13.52 12.31
CA GLY A 231 17.82 12.10 12.52
C GLY A 231 16.75 11.89 13.61
N ARG A 232 15.72 11.10 13.30
CA ARG A 232 14.69 10.67 14.26
C ARG A 232 14.74 9.15 14.42
N GLY A 233 14.04 8.64 15.42
CA GLY A 233 13.96 7.20 15.68
C GLY A 233 15.22 6.64 16.34
N SER A 234 15.40 5.33 16.23
CA SER A 234 16.51 4.62 16.86
C SER A 234 17.85 4.81 16.14
N GLY A 235 17.84 5.29 14.89
CA GLY A 235 19.06 5.53 14.10
C GLY A 235 20.09 6.47 14.73
N ALA A 236 19.64 7.39 15.62
CA ALA A 236 20.53 8.26 16.39
C ALA A 236 21.45 7.50 17.37
N GLY A 237 21.15 6.25 17.71
CA GLY A 237 21.99 5.39 18.55
C GLY A 237 23.18 4.75 17.83
N SER A 238 23.30 4.89 16.51
CA SER A 238 24.42 4.34 15.75
C SER A 238 25.56 5.36 15.61
N LEU A 239 26.74 4.96 16.09
CA LEU A 239 27.97 5.70 15.88
C LEU A 239 28.40 5.68 14.40
N VAL A 240 28.11 4.60 13.67
CA VAL A 240 28.34 4.56 12.21
C VAL A 240 27.48 5.62 11.50
N ALA A 241 26.21 5.77 11.89
CA ALA A 241 25.35 6.81 11.32
C ALA A 241 25.85 8.23 11.64
N TYR A 242 26.34 8.45 12.86
CA TYR A 242 26.96 9.71 13.27
C TYR A 242 28.24 10.02 12.47
N ALA A 243 29.12 9.03 12.31
CA ALA A 243 30.35 9.12 11.53
C ALA A 243 30.08 9.42 10.05
N GLN A 244 29.06 8.79 9.47
CA GLN A 244 28.68 9.00 8.07
C GLN A 244 27.85 10.27 7.84
N LEU A 245 27.66 11.13 8.85
CA LEU A 245 26.84 12.35 8.78
C LEU A 245 25.35 12.10 8.51
N ILE A 246 24.87 10.86 8.71
CA ILE A 246 23.45 10.50 8.63
C ILE A 246 22.71 11.16 9.80
N THR A 247 23.25 11.03 11.01
CA THR A 247 22.77 11.70 12.22
C THR A 247 23.77 12.73 12.70
N ASP A 248 23.29 13.72 13.46
CA ASP A 248 24.12 14.83 13.97
C ASP A 248 24.30 14.81 15.49
N LEU A 249 23.76 13.80 16.18
CA LEU A 249 23.91 13.60 17.62
C LEU A 249 25.02 12.59 17.92
N ASP A 250 25.86 12.90 18.92
CA ASP A 250 26.88 11.99 19.41
C ASP A 250 26.26 10.90 20.31
N PRO A 251 26.24 9.63 19.90
CA PRO A 251 25.58 8.58 20.67
C PRO A 251 26.33 8.21 21.95
N LEU A 252 27.65 8.45 22.04
CA LEU A 252 28.40 8.15 23.26
C LEU A 252 28.23 9.24 24.32
N GLU A 253 28.07 10.49 23.92
CA GLU A 253 27.80 11.60 24.86
C GLU A 253 26.44 11.45 25.56
N TYR A 254 25.44 10.94 24.84
CA TYR A 254 24.06 10.84 25.33
C TYR A 254 23.63 9.41 25.70
N ASP A 255 24.57 8.48 25.85
CA ASP A 255 24.32 7.06 26.20
C ASP A 255 23.26 6.39 25.29
N LEU A 256 23.31 6.68 23.99
CA LEU A 256 22.39 6.11 23.00
C LEU A 256 22.86 4.71 22.58
N LEU A 257 21.93 3.76 22.63
CA LEU A 257 22.20 2.34 22.40
C LEU A 257 22.02 1.96 20.92
N PHE A 258 23.03 1.32 20.33
CA PHE A 258 22.99 0.83 18.95
C PHE A 258 22.02 -0.34 18.81
N GLU A 259 21.91 -1.19 19.83
CA GLU A 259 21.09 -2.39 19.83
C GLU A 259 19.59 -2.08 19.79
N ARG A 260 19.19 -0.84 20.14
CA ARG A 260 17.83 -0.34 19.93
C ARG A 260 17.54 -0.04 18.47
N PHE A 261 18.58 0.28 17.70
CA PHE A 261 18.48 0.52 16.26
C PHE A 261 18.53 -0.80 15.49
N LEU A 262 19.56 -1.58 15.76
CA LEU A 262 19.86 -2.77 15.00
C LEU A 262 20.31 -3.85 15.97
N ASN A 263 19.45 -4.85 16.16
CA ASN A 263 19.67 -5.95 17.09
C ASN A 263 20.12 -7.20 16.32
N PRO A 264 21.32 -7.74 16.59
CA PRO A 264 21.80 -8.98 15.95
C PRO A 264 20.87 -10.19 16.14
N GLU A 265 20.12 -10.24 17.24
CA GLU A 265 19.18 -11.33 17.56
C GLU A 265 17.86 -11.20 16.80
N ARG A 266 17.57 -10.04 16.20
CA ARG A 266 16.36 -9.76 15.43
C ARG A 266 16.74 -9.12 14.10
N VAL A 267 16.78 -9.93 13.04
CA VAL A 267 16.98 -9.43 11.68
C VAL A 267 15.76 -8.62 11.23
N SER A 268 15.82 -7.31 11.41
CA SER A 268 14.88 -6.32 10.86
C SER A 268 15.68 -5.22 10.18
N MET A 269 15.16 -4.65 9.08
CA MET A 269 15.84 -3.54 8.43
C MET A 269 15.94 -2.33 9.37
N PRO A 270 17.12 -1.71 9.43
CA PRO A 270 17.26 -0.40 10.05
C PRO A 270 16.45 0.64 9.27
N ASP A 271 15.65 1.45 9.95
CA ASP A 271 14.98 2.62 9.35
C ASP A 271 15.52 3.91 9.97
N PHE A 272 16.06 4.78 9.14
CA PHE A 272 16.61 6.08 9.55
C PHE A 272 15.57 7.21 9.55
N ASP A 273 14.34 6.98 9.07
CA ASP A 273 13.25 7.97 9.04
C ASP A 273 13.74 9.38 8.63
N VAL A 274 14.33 9.48 7.44
CA VAL A 274 15.00 10.72 7.00
C VAL A 274 13.98 11.73 6.49
N ASP A 275 13.76 12.79 7.27
CA ASP A 275 12.91 13.91 6.90
C ASP A 275 13.68 14.96 6.09
N PHE A 276 13.13 15.34 4.93
CA PHE A 276 13.56 16.49 4.13
C PHE A 276 12.54 17.61 4.21
N CYS A 277 13.01 18.86 4.17
CA CYS A 277 12.12 20.01 3.99
C CYS A 277 11.30 19.86 2.69
N MET A 278 9.99 20.17 2.75
CA MET A 278 9.07 20.05 1.61
C MET A 278 9.59 20.73 0.33
N GLU A 279 10.16 21.94 0.44
CA GLU A 279 10.67 22.69 -0.71
C GLU A 279 11.92 22.05 -1.34
N GLY A 280 12.72 21.31 -0.56
CA GLY A 280 13.96 20.68 -1.01
C GLY A 280 13.80 19.22 -1.43
N ARG A 281 12.68 18.59 -1.12
CA ARG A 281 12.40 17.17 -1.38
C ARG A 281 12.54 16.80 -2.86
N ASP A 282 11.97 17.59 -3.75
CA ASP A 282 11.99 17.30 -5.19
C ASP A 282 13.41 17.29 -5.77
N ARG A 283 14.30 18.14 -5.22
CA ARG A 283 15.72 18.16 -5.62
C ARG A 283 16.44 16.87 -5.21
N VAL A 284 16.13 16.33 -4.03
CA VAL A 284 16.68 15.05 -3.56
C VAL A 284 16.16 13.89 -4.41
N ILE A 285 14.88 13.91 -4.79
CA ILE A 285 14.27 12.92 -5.69
C ILE A 285 14.96 12.96 -7.07
N GLU A 286 15.18 14.17 -7.63
CA GLU A 286 15.87 14.30 -8.91
C GLU A 286 17.31 13.78 -8.83
N TYR A 287 18.02 14.06 -7.75
CA TYR A 287 19.36 13.51 -7.53
C TYR A 287 19.37 11.98 -7.45
N THR A 288 18.48 11.38 -6.65
CA THR A 288 18.41 9.93 -6.53
C THR A 288 17.98 9.28 -7.85
N ALA A 289 17.08 9.91 -8.62
CA ALA A 289 16.70 9.44 -9.94
C ALA A 289 17.85 9.51 -10.95
N GLN A 290 18.65 10.57 -10.94
CA GLN A 290 19.84 10.68 -11.80
C GLN A 290 20.92 9.65 -11.43
N LYS A 291 21.07 9.36 -10.14
CA LYS A 291 22.10 8.46 -9.63
C LYS A 291 21.76 6.98 -9.77
N TYR A 292 20.55 6.58 -9.39
CA TYR A 292 20.10 5.18 -9.35
C TYR A 292 19.26 4.77 -10.56
N GLY A 293 18.94 5.72 -11.44
CA GLY A 293 18.14 5.50 -12.63
C GLY A 293 16.70 5.99 -12.47
N ARG A 294 16.22 6.74 -13.45
CA ARG A 294 14.91 7.39 -13.40
C ARG A 294 13.73 6.41 -13.33
N GLU A 295 13.89 5.22 -13.88
CA GLU A 295 12.89 4.14 -13.83
C GLU A 295 12.93 3.33 -12.52
N ALA A 296 13.98 3.51 -11.70
CA ALA A 296 14.17 2.82 -10.43
C ALA A 296 13.73 3.64 -9.21
N VAL A 297 13.31 4.91 -9.42
CA VAL A 297 12.90 5.82 -8.35
C VAL A 297 11.44 6.21 -8.55
N SER A 298 10.61 5.96 -7.53
CA SER A 298 9.21 6.37 -7.49
C SER A 298 8.84 6.85 -6.10
N GLN A 299 7.79 7.67 -6.02
CA GLN A 299 7.18 8.02 -4.75
C GLN A 299 6.26 6.88 -4.28
N ILE A 300 6.06 6.82 -2.97
CA ILE A 300 5.11 5.91 -2.33
C ILE A 300 3.74 6.59 -2.30
N ILE A 301 2.70 5.84 -2.67
CA ILE A 301 1.32 6.33 -2.64
C ILE A 301 0.80 6.43 -1.20
N THR A 302 -0.05 7.42 -0.94
CA THR A 302 -0.85 7.50 0.29
C THR A 302 -2.32 7.37 -0.06
N PHE A 303 -3.04 6.48 0.63
CA PHE A 303 -4.48 6.31 0.45
C PHE A 303 -5.23 7.20 1.44
N GLY A 304 -6.09 8.08 0.92
CA GLY A 304 -7.05 8.80 1.75
C GLY A 304 -8.17 7.85 2.18
N THR A 305 -8.41 7.74 3.48
CA THR A 305 -9.54 6.98 4.04
C THR A 305 -10.63 7.93 4.53
N MET A 306 -11.88 7.45 4.58
CA MET A 306 -12.98 8.22 5.13
C MET A 306 -12.89 8.20 6.67
N ALA A 307 -12.29 9.23 7.26
CA ALA A 307 -12.24 9.39 8.71
C ALA A 307 -13.66 9.53 9.31
N ALA A 308 -13.82 9.28 10.61
CA ALA A 308 -15.12 9.27 11.30
C ALA A 308 -16.01 10.50 11.00
N LYS A 309 -15.43 11.71 11.03
CA LYS A 309 -16.18 12.94 10.68
C LYS A 309 -16.54 13.05 9.21
N ALA A 310 -15.64 12.60 8.33
CA ALA A 310 -15.83 12.67 6.88
C ALA A 310 -16.92 11.69 6.44
N VAL A 311 -16.86 10.44 6.91
CA VAL A 311 -17.83 9.41 6.52
C VAL A 311 -19.26 9.78 6.92
N VAL A 312 -19.46 10.35 8.12
CA VAL A 312 -20.80 10.80 8.55
C VAL A 312 -21.35 11.90 7.65
N ARG A 313 -20.51 12.86 7.25
CA ARG A 313 -20.93 13.93 6.34
C ARG A 313 -21.24 13.40 4.94
N ASP A 314 -20.43 12.48 4.44
CA ASP A 314 -20.60 11.90 3.11
C ASP A 314 -21.84 11.00 3.04
N VAL A 315 -22.08 10.16 4.05
CA VAL A 315 -23.28 9.31 4.15
C VAL A 315 -24.54 10.15 4.24
N ALA A 316 -24.59 11.13 5.16
CA ALA A 316 -25.75 12.02 5.31
C ALA A 316 -26.06 12.75 3.99
N ARG A 317 -25.03 13.21 3.28
CA ARG A 317 -25.19 13.86 1.97
C ARG A 317 -25.82 12.92 0.94
N VAL A 318 -25.35 11.68 0.82
CA VAL A 318 -25.88 10.76 -0.20
C VAL A 318 -27.26 10.21 0.13
N GLN A 319 -27.62 10.12 1.41
CA GLN A 319 -28.99 9.86 1.88
C GLN A 319 -29.94 11.06 1.67
N GLY A 320 -29.44 12.21 1.22
CA GLY A 320 -30.26 13.41 1.00
C GLY A 320 -30.61 14.17 2.29
N LYS A 321 -29.95 13.85 3.41
CA LYS A 321 -30.11 14.56 4.69
C LYS A 321 -29.57 15.99 4.61
N SER A 322 -30.05 16.87 5.49
CA SER A 322 -29.61 18.27 5.50
C SER A 322 -28.14 18.42 5.90
N TYR A 323 -27.44 19.39 5.30
CA TYR A 323 -26.07 19.72 5.71
C TYR A 323 -25.98 20.11 7.21
N GLY A 324 -27.03 20.74 7.75
CA GLY A 324 -27.10 21.13 9.15
C GLY A 324 -27.06 19.92 10.10
N LEU A 325 -27.81 18.87 9.76
CA LEU A 325 -27.80 17.60 10.52
C LEU A 325 -26.41 16.94 10.45
N ALA A 326 -25.86 16.82 9.24
CA ALA A 326 -24.54 16.23 9.00
C ALA A 326 -23.42 16.97 9.75
N ASP A 327 -23.44 18.31 9.73
CA ASP A 327 -22.44 19.13 10.43
C ASP A 327 -22.58 18.98 11.96
N LYS A 328 -23.81 18.95 12.49
CA LYS A 328 -24.08 18.74 13.91
C LYS A 328 -23.53 17.40 14.40
N LEU A 329 -23.84 16.30 13.70
CA LEU A 329 -23.30 14.97 14.01
C LEU A 329 -21.77 14.95 13.96
N SER A 330 -21.19 15.54 12.91
CA SER A 330 -19.73 15.56 12.75
C SER A 330 -18.98 16.35 13.83
N LYS A 331 -19.63 17.35 14.45
CA LYS A 331 -19.06 18.16 15.53
C LYS A 331 -19.11 17.47 16.89
N MET A 332 -20.09 16.58 17.10
CA MET A 332 -20.19 15.75 18.30
C MET A 332 -19.10 14.67 18.34
N ILE A 333 -18.55 14.27 17.19
CA ILE A 333 -17.40 13.36 17.15
C ILE A 333 -16.15 14.10 17.68
N PRO A 334 -15.44 13.58 18.69
CA PRO A 334 -14.22 14.23 19.19
C PRO A 334 -13.11 14.30 18.12
N PHE A 335 -12.26 15.32 18.21
CA PHE A 335 -11.13 15.49 17.28
C PHE A 335 -9.85 14.95 17.92
N GLU A 336 -9.66 13.63 17.81
CA GLU A 336 -8.47 12.94 18.33
C GLU A 336 -7.85 12.05 17.23
N PRO A 337 -6.51 11.95 17.16
CA PRO A 337 -5.85 11.00 16.26
C PRO A 337 -6.32 9.57 16.53
N GLY A 338 -6.77 8.86 15.48
CA GLY A 338 -7.26 7.48 15.61
C GLY A 338 -8.68 7.34 16.19
N MET A 339 -9.49 8.41 16.14
CA MET A 339 -10.91 8.39 16.49
C MET A 339 -11.72 7.51 15.53
N THR A 340 -12.60 6.68 16.09
CA THR A 340 -13.56 5.83 15.36
C THR A 340 -14.99 6.17 15.81
N LEU A 341 -16.01 5.75 15.05
CA LEU A 341 -17.41 5.98 15.45
C LEU A 341 -17.77 5.25 16.73
N GLU A 342 -17.28 4.03 16.93
CA GLU A 342 -17.47 3.27 18.17
C GLU A 342 -16.92 4.03 19.39
N LYS A 343 -15.67 4.53 19.31
CA LYS A 343 -15.08 5.33 20.39
C LYS A 343 -15.85 6.63 20.61
N ALA A 344 -16.35 7.27 19.55
CA ALA A 344 -17.13 8.48 19.69
C ALA A 344 -18.45 8.23 20.43
N LEU A 345 -19.13 7.11 20.17
CA LEU A 345 -20.34 6.69 20.90
C LEU A 345 -20.07 6.39 22.38
N GLU A 346 -18.92 5.79 22.71
CA GLU A 346 -18.53 5.52 24.10
C GLU A 346 -18.15 6.80 24.87
N GLN A 347 -17.51 7.76 24.21
CA GLN A 347 -16.93 8.94 24.85
C GLN A 347 -17.87 10.14 24.92
N GLU A 348 -18.84 10.26 24.01
CA GLU A 348 -19.72 11.42 23.91
C GLU A 348 -21.20 11.03 24.17
N PRO A 349 -21.69 11.14 25.42
CA PRO A 349 -23.08 10.86 25.76
C PRO A 349 -24.07 11.72 24.97
N GLN A 350 -23.71 12.95 24.58
CA GLN A 350 -24.58 13.82 23.79
C GLN A 350 -24.83 13.27 22.39
N LEU A 351 -23.88 12.51 21.83
CA LEU A 351 -24.06 11.85 20.54
C LEU A 351 -25.11 10.76 20.66
N VAL A 352 -25.04 9.93 21.71
CA VAL A 352 -26.03 8.87 21.97
C VAL A 352 -27.41 9.47 22.21
N GLU A 353 -27.53 10.47 23.08
CA GLU A 353 -28.80 11.15 23.34
C GLU A 353 -29.36 11.80 22.08
N PHE A 354 -28.52 12.35 21.20
CA PHE A 354 -28.98 12.93 19.94
C PHE A 354 -29.51 11.85 18.98
N LEU A 355 -28.83 10.71 18.86
CA LEU A 355 -29.28 9.58 18.04
C LEU A 355 -30.56 8.94 18.56
N GLU A 356 -30.81 8.94 19.88
CA GLU A 356 -32.04 8.42 20.47
C GLU A 356 -33.27 9.32 20.25
N ASN A 357 -33.05 10.63 20.07
CA ASN A 357 -34.12 11.63 20.00
C ASN A 357 -34.42 12.15 18.58
N ASP A 358 -33.58 11.84 17.60
CA ASP A 358 -33.71 12.33 16.23
C ASP A 358 -33.72 11.15 15.24
N GLU A 359 -34.92 10.83 14.72
CA GLU A 359 -35.11 9.70 13.79
C GLU A 359 -34.25 9.86 12.52
N GLU A 360 -34.03 11.09 12.04
CA GLU A 360 -33.19 11.33 10.86
C GLU A 360 -31.70 11.14 11.15
N ALA A 361 -31.28 11.31 12.41
CA ALA A 361 -29.91 11.06 12.85
C ALA A 361 -29.65 9.58 13.13
N GLN A 362 -30.67 8.85 13.58
CA GLN A 362 -30.62 7.42 13.88
C GLN A 362 -30.49 6.56 12.63
N GLU A 363 -31.21 6.93 11.57
CA GLU A 363 -31.11 6.36 10.22
C GLU A 363 -29.82 6.78 9.51
#